data_AF-A0A9E7H704-F1
#
_entry.id   AF-A0A9E7H704-F1
#
_cell.length_a   1.000
_cell.length_b   1.000
_cell.length_c   1.000
_cell.angle_alpha   90.00
_cell.angle_beta   90.00
_cell.angle_gamma   90.00
#
_symmetry.space_group_name_H-M   'P 1'
#
loop_
_entity.id
_entity.type
_entity.pdbx_description
1 polymer ?
#
loop_
_entity_poly.entity_id
_entity_poly.type
_entity_poly.pdbx_seq_one_letter_code
_entity_poly.pdbx_strand_id
1 'polypeptide(L)'
;MLQKLGIETLTSLAMGEEARERIGSTGGMIKELLWIFFREGLTQQQNTVKVEAGEALAMLALESKNCYRILKEMNAVERLVEALTDPVLRINSAWILRNLCKYVGNEYLMCLRGVTAGICMVVNAIMTVKMKLLEVSLGLATQVFMFMDAGQYAKQLEQLGIKKEEFAERLVQILEEYNHPSTKVPRIRRFTIEITIWMMNCDEKYIRLFTGLGMEEELECVSETTSEIECFNIFSGSLGLRRHGTTIGSLVDIALELMGTS
;
A
#
# COMPACT_ATOMS: atom_id res chain seq x y z
N MET A 1 -11.50 25.96 -7.82
CA MET A 1 -10.30 26.62 -7.24
C MET A 1 -10.38 26.69 -5.72
N LEU A 2 -11.38 27.35 -5.12
CA LEU A 2 -11.49 27.48 -3.65
C LEU A 2 -11.55 26.14 -2.91
N GLN A 3 -12.36 25.19 -3.41
CA GLN A 3 -12.48 23.85 -2.81
C GLN A 3 -11.17 23.08 -2.80
N LYS A 4 -10.39 23.17 -3.90
CA LYS A 4 -9.07 22.54 -4.01
C LYS A 4 -8.14 23.05 -2.90
N LEU A 5 -8.00 24.37 -2.80
CA LEU A 5 -7.12 25.01 -1.81
C LEU A 5 -7.55 24.69 -0.37
N GLY A 6 -8.86 24.63 -0.11
CA GLY A 6 -9.39 24.23 1.20
C GLY A 6 -8.97 22.81 1.58
N ILE A 7 -9.01 21.87 0.62
CA ILE A 7 -8.58 20.49 0.84
C ILE A 7 -7.07 20.40 1.01
N GLU A 8 -6.26 21.08 0.18
CA GLU A 8 -4.79 21.11 0.32
C GLU A 8 -4.36 21.66 1.69
N THR A 9 -5.04 22.71 2.16
CA THR A 9 -4.82 23.28 3.50
C THR A 9 -5.16 22.27 4.58
N LEU A 10 -6.28 21.56 4.43
CA LEU A 10 -6.70 20.51 5.36
C LEU A 10 -5.68 19.36 5.41
N THR A 11 -5.20 18.88 4.26
CA THR A 11 -4.14 17.86 4.16
C THR A 11 -2.87 18.32 4.88
N SER A 12 -2.48 19.58 4.69
CA SER A 12 -1.30 20.16 5.33
C SER A 12 -1.45 20.23 6.85
N LEU A 13 -2.62 20.63 7.35
CA LEU A 13 -2.91 20.65 8.79
C LEU A 13 -2.92 19.22 9.38
N ALA A 14 -3.46 18.24 8.63
CA ALA A 14 -3.52 16.85 9.04
C ALA A 14 -2.15 16.14 9.09
N MET A 15 -1.05 16.80 8.68
CA MET A 15 0.30 16.27 8.91
C MET A 15 0.59 16.11 10.41
N GLY A 16 0.08 16.99 11.27
CA GLY A 16 0.15 16.86 12.72
C GLY A 16 -0.83 15.80 13.25
N GLU A 17 -0.36 14.90 14.12
CA GLU A 17 -1.16 13.80 14.65
C GLU A 17 -2.43 14.26 15.38
N GLU A 18 -2.32 15.24 16.29
CA GLU A 18 -3.48 15.75 17.04
C GLU A 18 -4.48 16.43 16.08
N ALA A 19 -3.95 17.24 15.15
CA ALA A 19 -4.78 17.93 14.15
C ALA A 19 -5.51 16.92 13.25
N ARG A 20 -4.83 15.85 12.82
CA ARG A 20 -5.41 14.76 12.02
C ARG A 20 -6.63 14.15 12.70
N GLU A 21 -6.48 13.77 13.97
CA GLU A 21 -7.57 13.17 14.75
C GLU A 21 -8.73 14.17 14.93
N ARG A 22 -8.42 15.43 15.26
CA ARG A 22 -9.43 16.49 15.45
C ARG A 22 -10.19 16.80 14.17
N ILE A 23 -9.50 16.93 13.04
CA ILE A 23 -10.11 17.18 11.73
C ILE A 23 -11.06 16.04 11.38
N GLY A 24 -10.61 14.78 11.47
CA GLY A 24 -11.48 13.65 11.14
C GLY A 24 -12.62 13.43 12.14
N SER A 25 -12.48 13.92 13.38
CA SER A 25 -13.57 13.95 14.37
C SER A 25 -14.59 15.08 14.14
N THR A 26 -14.27 16.06 13.29
CA THR A 26 -15.17 17.16 12.99
C THR A 26 -16.36 16.66 12.18
N GLY A 27 -17.57 16.96 12.66
CA GLY A 27 -18.81 16.44 12.09
C GLY A 27 -18.91 16.64 10.58
N GLY A 28 -19.12 15.55 9.85
CA GLY A 28 -19.31 15.56 8.39
C GLY A 28 -18.04 15.63 7.55
N MET A 29 -16.86 15.87 8.14
CA MET A 29 -15.62 16.08 7.35
C MET A 29 -15.26 14.87 6.48
N ILE A 30 -15.19 13.67 7.09
CA ILE A 30 -14.84 12.43 6.37
C ILE A 30 -15.89 12.12 5.30
N LYS A 31 -17.17 12.26 5.64
CA LYS A 31 -18.29 12.04 4.72
C LYS A 31 -18.23 12.97 3.51
N GLU A 32 -17.93 14.25 3.73
CA GLU A 32 -17.82 15.24 2.67
C GLU A 32 -16.62 14.94 1.76
N LEU A 33 -15.46 14.62 2.32
CA LEU A 33 -14.28 14.24 1.53
C LEU A 33 -14.52 12.97 0.71
N LEU A 34 -15.18 11.95 1.27
CA LEU A 34 -15.58 10.75 0.52
C LEU A 34 -16.58 11.08 -0.59
N TRP A 35 -17.55 11.97 -0.32
CA TRP A 35 -18.48 12.43 -1.33
C TRP A 35 -17.76 13.12 -2.50
N ILE A 36 -16.81 14.01 -2.21
CA ILE A 36 -15.98 14.68 -3.23
C ILE A 36 -15.15 13.66 -4.00
N PHE A 37 -14.45 12.76 -3.29
CA PHE A 37 -13.54 11.77 -3.87
C PHE A 37 -14.23 10.87 -4.89
N PHE A 38 -15.43 10.39 -4.57
CA PHE A 38 -16.20 9.46 -5.41
C PHE A 38 -17.15 10.14 -6.40
N ARG A 39 -17.21 11.48 -6.43
CA ARG A 39 -18.10 12.19 -7.35
C ARG A 39 -17.72 11.91 -8.81
N GLU A 40 -18.71 11.85 -9.69
CA GLU A 40 -18.44 11.81 -11.13
C GLU A 40 -17.64 13.05 -11.57
N GLY A 41 -16.51 12.82 -12.23
CA GLY A 41 -15.63 13.88 -12.74
C GLY A 41 -15.88 14.06 -14.24
N LEU A 42 -16.43 15.21 -14.63
CA LEU A 42 -16.74 15.53 -16.03
C LEU A 42 -15.67 16.43 -16.66
N THR A 43 -14.80 17.03 -15.85
CA THR A 43 -13.73 17.96 -16.28
C THR A 43 -12.42 17.67 -15.57
N GLN A 44 -11.30 18.08 -16.18
CA GLN A 44 -9.96 17.95 -15.57
C GLN A 44 -9.88 18.64 -14.20
N GLN A 45 -10.50 19.81 -14.05
CA GLN A 45 -10.51 20.54 -12.79
C GLN A 45 -11.25 19.76 -11.69
N GLN A 46 -12.36 19.10 -12.02
CA GLN A 46 -13.08 18.24 -11.08
C GLN A 46 -12.22 17.03 -10.70
N ASN A 47 -11.52 16.41 -11.65
CA ASN A 47 -10.61 15.30 -11.38
C ASN A 47 -9.48 15.71 -10.43
N THR A 48 -8.91 16.91 -10.57
CA THR A 48 -7.92 17.42 -9.62
C THR A 48 -8.51 17.54 -8.22
N VAL A 49 -9.71 18.08 -8.06
CA VAL A 49 -10.36 18.18 -6.73
C VAL A 49 -10.62 16.81 -6.11
N LYS A 50 -10.98 15.80 -6.92
CA LYS A 50 -11.11 14.42 -6.45
C LYS A 50 -9.78 13.88 -5.94
N VAL A 51 -8.68 14.12 -6.67
CA VAL A 51 -7.34 13.69 -6.27
C VAL A 51 -6.97 14.31 -4.91
N GLU A 52 -7.15 15.61 -4.73
CA GLU A 52 -6.87 16.27 -3.45
C GLU A 52 -7.72 15.69 -2.30
N ALA A 53 -9.00 15.39 -2.55
CA ALA A 53 -9.88 14.79 -1.54
C ALA A 53 -9.41 13.39 -1.13
N GLY A 54 -8.97 12.58 -2.10
CA GLY A 54 -8.37 11.28 -1.85
C GLY A 54 -7.07 11.41 -1.05
N GLU A 55 -6.28 12.44 -1.35
CA GLU A 55 -5.05 12.70 -0.63
C GLU A 55 -5.30 13.09 0.84
N ALA A 56 -6.27 13.98 1.07
CA ALA A 56 -6.71 14.36 2.40
C ALA A 56 -7.23 13.15 3.19
N LEU A 57 -8.03 12.27 2.57
CA LEU A 57 -8.53 11.05 3.21
C LEU A 57 -7.40 10.10 3.60
N ALA A 58 -6.43 9.88 2.71
CA ALA A 58 -5.28 9.04 3.02
C ALA A 58 -4.45 9.63 4.16
N MET A 59 -4.26 10.96 4.20
CA MET A 59 -3.60 11.65 5.30
C MET A 59 -4.37 11.50 6.62
N LEU A 60 -5.69 11.69 6.59
CA LEU A 60 -6.54 11.53 7.76
C LEU A 60 -6.53 10.10 8.32
N ALA A 61 -6.43 9.09 7.44
CA ALA A 61 -6.37 7.69 7.80
C ALA A 61 -4.98 7.23 8.29
N LEU A 62 -3.92 7.97 8.01
CA LEU A 62 -2.56 7.53 8.35
C LEU A 62 -2.42 7.36 9.86
N GLU A 63 -2.28 6.11 10.33
CA GLU A 63 -2.06 5.76 11.74
C GLU A 63 -3.04 6.45 12.73
N SER A 64 -4.31 6.62 12.35
CA SER A 64 -5.29 7.39 13.12
C SER A 64 -6.61 6.64 13.33
N LYS A 65 -7.31 6.94 14.43
CA LYS A 65 -8.66 6.42 14.71
C LYS A 65 -9.69 6.86 13.68
N ASN A 66 -9.35 7.83 12.83
CA ASN A 66 -10.12 8.18 11.65
C ASN A 66 -10.35 7.00 10.70
N CYS A 67 -9.50 5.95 10.72
CA CYS A 67 -9.79 4.73 9.97
C CYS A 67 -11.14 4.13 10.36
N TYR A 68 -11.47 4.09 11.66
CA TYR A 68 -12.78 3.62 12.13
C TYR A 68 -13.93 4.50 11.65
N ARG A 69 -13.68 5.80 11.51
CA ARG A 69 -14.69 6.75 11.02
C ARG A 69 -14.94 6.56 9.53
N ILE A 70 -13.90 6.35 8.73
CA ILE A 70 -14.01 6.03 7.30
C ILE A 70 -14.75 4.71 7.11
N LEU A 71 -14.42 3.68 7.90
CA LEU A 71 -15.06 2.36 7.81
C LEU A 71 -16.55 2.37 8.20
N LYS A 72 -16.99 3.36 8.99
CA LYS A 72 -18.42 3.53 9.35
C LYS A 72 -19.25 4.16 8.23
N GLU A 73 -18.60 4.77 7.24
CA GLU A 73 -19.30 5.33 6.08
C GLU A 73 -19.78 4.22 5.15
N MET A 74 -20.96 4.42 4.55
CA MET A 74 -21.65 3.41 3.78
C MET A 74 -20.81 2.89 2.61
N ASN A 75 -20.60 1.56 2.57
CA ASN A 75 -19.87 0.83 1.54
C ASN A 75 -18.47 1.41 1.25
N ALA A 76 -17.79 1.95 2.27
CA ALA A 76 -16.52 2.64 2.08
C ALA A 76 -15.47 1.73 1.44
N VAL A 77 -15.35 0.48 1.91
CA VAL A 77 -14.34 -0.46 1.41
C VAL A 77 -14.64 -0.88 -0.02
N GLU A 78 -15.90 -1.23 -0.32
CA GLU A 78 -16.33 -1.65 -1.64
C GLU A 78 -16.10 -0.55 -2.68
N ARG A 79 -16.48 0.70 -2.35
CA ARG A 79 -16.27 1.86 -3.24
C ARG A 79 -14.80 2.17 -3.45
N LEU A 80 -13.96 2.01 -2.41
CA LEU A 80 -12.51 2.17 -2.54
C LEU A 80 -11.90 1.10 -3.45
N VAL A 81 -12.35 -0.15 -3.32
CA VAL A 81 -11.90 -1.25 -4.19
C VAL A 81 -12.34 -1.03 -5.63
N GLU A 82 -13.59 -0.64 -5.86
CA GLU A 82 -14.09 -0.27 -7.20
C GLU A 82 -13.25 0.85 -7.83
N ALA A 83 -12.91 1.87 -7.03
CA ALA A 83 -12.11 3.01 -7.46
C ALA A 83 -10.65 2.66 -7.79
N LEU A 84 -10.17 1.43 -7.51
CA LEU A 84 -8.88 0.96 -8.03
C LEU A 84 -8.88 0.84 -9.57
N THR A 85 -10.06 0.67 -10.19
CA THR A 85 -10.24 0.62 -11.65
C THR A 85 -10.16 1.97 -12.34
N ASP A 86 -10.40 3.06 -11.60
CA ASP A 86 -10.37 4.43 -12.13
C ASP A 86 -8.92 4.96 -12.13
N PRO A 87 -8.32 5.29 -13.30
CA PRO A 87 -6.97 5.84 -13.39
C PRO A 87 -6.75 7.11 -12.56
N VAL A 88 -7.80 7.89 -12.32
CA VAL A 88 -7.77 9.13 -11.52
C VAL A 88 -7.71 8.82 -10.03
N LEU A 89 -8.39 7.76 -9.57
CA LEU A 89 -8.59 7.48 -8.14
C LEU A 89 -7.70 6.38 -7.59
N ARG A 90 -7.24 5.45 -8.43
CA ARG A 90 -6.57 4.21 -8.02
C ARG A 90 -5.41 4.39 -7.05
N ILE A 91 -4.62 5.45 -7.22
CA ILE A 91 -3.47 5.72 -6.34
C ILE A 91 -3.96 6.08 -4.93
N ASN A 92 -4.90 7.02 -4.85
CA ASN A 92 -5.45 7.48 -3.59
C ASN A 92 -6.28 6.40 -2.90
N SER A 93 -7.10 5.66 -3.66
CA SER A 93 -7.85 4.51 -3.14
C SER A 93 -6.93 3.48 -2.50
N ALA A 94 -5.84 3.13 -3.18
CA ALA A 94 -4.87 2.17 -2.64
C ALA A 94 -4.18 2.68 -1.36
N TRP A 95 -3.85 3.98 -1.28
CA TRP A 95 -3.31 4.57 -0.06
C TRP A 95 -4.29 4.56 1.10
N ILE A 96 -5.56 4.93 0.86
CA ILE A 96 -6.61 4.89 1.88
C ILE A 96 -6.78 3.45 2.36
N LEU A 97 -6.99 2.49 1.46
CA LEU A 97 -7.15 1.07 1.78
C LEU A 97 -5.97 0.55 2.61
N ARG A 98 -4.74 0.84 2.19
CA ARG A 98 -3.54 0.44 2.93
C ARG A 98 -3.54 0.99 4.35
N ASN A 99 -3.89 2.27 4.54
CA ASN A 99 -3.92 2.89 5.86
C ASN A 99 -5.04 2.32 6.74
N LEU A 100 -6.21 2.02 6.16
CA LEU A 100 -7.29 1.34 6.86
C LEU A 100 -6.84 -0.05 7.34
N CYS A 101 -6.28 -0.88 6.45
CA CYS A 101 -5.82 -2.22 6.78
C CYS A 101 -4.70 -2.23 7.83
N LYS A 102 -3.75 -1.30 7.73
CA LYS A 102 -2.61 -1.26 8.64
C LYS A 102 -2.97 -0.78 10.05
N TYR A 103 -3.92 0.14 10.16
CA TYR A 103 -4.30 0.71 11.47
C TYR A 103 -5.28 -0.18 12.23
N VAL A 104 -6.21 -0.79 11.51
CA VAL A 104 -7.35 -1.43 12.15
C VAL A 104 -7.00 -2.85 12.55
N GLY A 105 -7.04 -3.12 13.85
CA GLY A 105 -6.81 -4.45 14.41
C GLY A 105 -7.95 -5.44 14.10
N ASN A 106 -7.88 -6.62 14.71
CA ASN A 106 -8.77 -7.76 14.45
C ASN A 106 -10.28 -7.43 14.52
N GLU A 107 -10.69 -6.38 15.24
CA GLU A 107 -12.10 -5.99 15.44
C GLU A 107 -12.85 -5.64 14.15
N TYR A 108 -12.17 -5.19 13.08
CA TYR A 108 -12.83 -4.92 11.78
C TYR A 108 -12.27 -5.77 10.64
N LEU A 109 -11.66 -6.91 10.96
CA LEU A 109 -11.12 -7.85 9.99
C LEU A 109 -12.19 -8.29 8.98
N MET A 110 -13.46 -8.42 9.41
CA MET A 110 -14.58 -8.72 8.51
C MET A 110 -14.93 -7.58 7.55
N CYS A 111 -14.92 -6.33 8.00
CA CYS A 111 -15.19 -5.18 7.12
C CYS A 111 -14.09 -5.00 6.07
N LEU A 112 -12.83 -5.28 6.45
CA LEU A 112 -11.68 -5.12 5.56
C LEU A 112 -11.43 -6.33 4.66
N ARG A 113 -12.07 -7.47 4.91
CA ARG A 113 -11.98 -8.64 4.02
C ARG A 113 -12.41 -8.30 2.60
N GLY A 114 -13.32 -7.33 2.40
CA GLY A 114 -13.70 -6.84 1.07
C GLY A 114 -12.52 -6.35 0.21
N VAL A 115 -11.42 -5.93 0.83
CA VAL A 115 -10.18 -5.50 0.14
C VAL A 115 -9.59 -6.62 -0.72
N THR A 116 -9.84 -7.89 -0.39
CA THR A 116 -9.37 -9.03 -1.20
C THR A 116 -9.93 -9.03 -2.62
N ALA A 117 -11.07 -8.37 -2.87
CA ALA A 117 -11.62 -8.24 -4.22
C ALA A 117 -10.71 -7.40 -5.15
N GLY A 118 -9.81 -6.59 -4.59
CA GLY A 118 -8.81 -5.84 -5.35
C GLY A 118 -7.58 -6.65 -5.78
N ILE A 119 -7.46 -7.95 -5.43
CA ILE A 119 -6.23 -8.72 -5.67
C ILE A 119 -5.82 -8.77 -7.14
N CYS A 120 -6.79 -8.99 -8.04
CA CYS A 120 -6.55 -9.02 -9.49
C CYS A 120 -5.84 -7.75 -9.96
N MET A 121 -6.31 -6.60 -9.50
CA MET A 121 -5.75 -5.30 -9.87
C MET A 121 -4.34 -5.13 -9.34
N VAL A 122 -4.11 -5.49 -8.09
CA VAL A 122 -2.84 -5.30 -7.42
C VAL A 122 -1.77 -6.22 -8.00
N VAL A 123 -2.08 -7.50 -8.19
CA VAL A 123 -1.14 -8.47 -8.77
C VAL A 123 -0.81 -8.08 -10.21
N ASN A 124 -1.82 -7.80 -11.06
CA ASN A 124 -1.57 -7.37 -12.43
C ASN A 124 -0.73 -6.08 -12.51
N ALA A 125 -0.96 -5.13 -11.60
CA ALA A 125 -0.17 -3.92 -11.54
C ALA A 125 1.29 -4.23 -11.19
N ILE A 126 1.57 -5.08 -10.19
CA ILE A 126 2.94 -5.49 -9.82
C ILE A 126 3.66 -6.15 -11.00
N MET A 127 2.95 -6.97 -11.78
CA MET A 127 3.51 -7.65 -12.95
C MET A 127 3.82 -6.70 -14.11
N THR A 128 3.08 -5.60 -14.28
CA THR A 128 3.10 -4.84 -15.56
C THR A 128 3.54 -3.39 -15.45
N VAL A 129 3.39 -2.75 -14.28
CA VAL A 129 3.61 -1.31 -14.12
C VAL A 129 4.93 -1.02 -13.43
N LYS A 130 5.38 0.25 -13.49
CA LYS A 130 6.62 0.71 -12.86
C LYS A 130 6.38 1.96 -12.01
N MET A 131 7.44 2.40 -11.32
CA MET A 131 7.48 3.66 -10.60
C MET A 131 6.34 3.77 -9.56
N LYS A 132 5.62 4.89 -9.56
CA LYS A 132 4.71 5.24 -8.46
C LYS A 132 3.58 4.23 -8.29
N LEU A 133 3.03 3.76 -9.40
CA LEU A 133 1.94 2.79 -9.36
C LEU A 133 2.43 1.42 -8.87
N LEU A 134 3.68 1.05 -9.17
CA LEU A 134 4.29 -0.17 -8.63
C LEU A 134 4.45 -0.07 -7.10
N GLU A 135 5.03 1.04 -6.60
CA GLU A 135 5.17 1.28 -5.16
C GLU A 135 3.82 1.19 -4.43
N VAL A 136 2.80 1.83 -4.99
CA VAL A 136 1.44 1.83 -4.44
C VAL A 136 0.84 0.43 -4.43
N SER A 137 1.03 -0.33 -5.52
CA SER A 137 0.47 -1.69 -5.66
C SER A 137 1.15 -2.66 -4.71
N LEU A 138 2.49 -2.64 -4.62
CA LEU A 138 3.24 -3.42 -3.63
C LEU A 138 2.77 -3.09 -2.21
N GLY A 139 2.61 -1.80 -1.89
CA GLY A 139 2.17 -1.37 -0.56
C GLY A 139 0.75 -1.80 -0.21
N LEU A 140 -0.15 -1.94 -1.19
CA LEU A 140 -1.49 -2.48 -0.97
C LEU A 140 -1.47 -4.02 -0.91
N ALA A 141 -0.62 -4.69 -1.70
CA ALA A 141 -0.45 -6.14 -1.67
C ALA A 141 -0.05 -6.66 -0.29
N THR A 142 0.87 -5.96 0.41
CA THR A 142 1.25 -6.33 1.79
C THR A 142 0.07 -6.35 2.75
N GLN A 143 -1.02 -5.64 2.42
CA GLN A 143 -2.25 -5.63 3.22
C GLN A 143 -3.28 -6.65 2.72
N VAL A 144 -3.50 -6.72 1.40
CA VAL A 144 -4.44 -7.67 0.78
C VAL A 144 -4.10 -9.11 1.14
N PHE A 145 -2.81 -9.47 1.06
CA PHE A 145 -2.35 -10.84 1.30
C PHE A 145 -2.52 -11.27 2.76
N MET A 146 -2.49 -10.36 3.73
CA MET A 146 -2.76 -10.69 5.13
C MET A 146 -4.19 -11.19 5.39
N PHE A 147 -5.15 -10.88 4.51
CA PHE A 147 -6.53 -11.36 4.62
C PHE A 147 -6.77 -12.67 3.85
N MET A 148 -5.70 -13.31 3.37
CA MET A 148 -5.77 -14.56 2.62
C MET A 148 -4.93 -15.65 3.29
N ASP A 149 -5.42 -16.88 3.22
CA ASP A 149 -4.59 -18.07 3.45
C ASP A 149 -3.82 -18.46 2.17
N ALA A 150 -2.83 -19.35 2.31
CA ALA A 150 -2.01 -19.81 1.20
C ALA A 150 -2.82 -20.46 0.06
N GLY A 151 -3.93 -21.12 0.38
CA GLY A 151 -4.82 -21.75 -0.61
C GLY A 151 -5.63 -20.72 -1.40
N GLN A 152 -6.16 -19.70 -0.71
CA GLN A 152 -6.87 -18.57 -1.32
C GLN A 152 -5.93 -17.79 -2.24
N TYR A 153 -4.73 -17.47 -1.77
CA TYR A 153 -3.71 -16.78 -2.58
C TYR A 153 -3.34 -17.59 -3.82
N ALA A 154 -3.03 -18.88 -3.67
CA ALA A 154 -2.69 -19.75 -4.80
C ALA A 154 -3.80 -19.81 -5.84
N LYS A 155 -5.06 -19.97 -5.40
CA LYS A 155 -6.23 -19.98 -6.29
C LYS A 155 -6.40 -18.67 -7.03
N GLN A 156 -6.16 -17.53 -6.38
CA GLN A 156 -6.27 -16.21 -7.01
C GLN A 156 -5.20 -16.03 -8.10
N LEU A 157 -3.96 -16.42 -7.85
CA LEU A 157 -2.92 -16.39 -8.89
C LEU A 157 -3.27 -17.26 -10.09
N GLU A 158 -3.75 -18.48 -9.85
CA GLU A 158 -4.16 -19.41 -10.91
C GLU A 158 -5.31 -18.84 -11.75
N GLN A 159 -6.30 -18.20 -11.12
CA GLN A 159 -7.40 -17.52 -11.81
C GLN A 159 -6.94 -16.35 -12.68
N LEU A 160 -5.83 -15.71 -12.32
CA LEU A 160 -5.19 -14.65 -13.12
C LEU A 160 -4.30 -15.20 -14.24
N GLY A 161 -4.11 -16.53 -14.31
CA GLY A 161 -3.19 -17.15 -15.24
C GLY A 161 -1.72 -16.91 -14.91
N ILE A 162 -1.42 -16.48 -13.68
CA ILE A 162 -0.06 -16.16 -13.21
C ILE A 162 0.47 -17.35 -12.42
N LYS A 163 1.64 -17.86 -12.82
CA LYS A 163 2.30 -18.92 -12.07
C LYS A 163 2.94 -18.35 -10.80
N LYS A 164 3.02 -19.18 -9.76
CA LYS A 164 3.65 -18.79 -8.48
C LYS A 164 5.12 -18.41 -8.67
N GLU A 165 5.79 -19.15 -9.54
CA GLU A 165 7.18 -18.94 -9.94
C GLU A 165 7.36 -17.61 -10.66
N GLU A 166 6.44 -17.26 -11.57
CA GLU A 166 6.47 -16.02 -12.32
C GLU A 166 6.29 -14.80 -11.40
N PHE A 167 5.39 -14.89 -10.42
CA PHE A 167 5.23 -13.83 -9.43
C PHE A 167 6.46 -13.69 -8.53
N ALA A 168 7.05 -14.80 -8.07
CA ALA A 168 8.27 -14.78 -7.27
C ALA A 168 9.46 -14.20 -8.04
N GLU A 169 9.65 -14.61 -9.29
CA GLU A 169 10.67 -14.08 -10.21
C GLU A 169 10.49 -12.57 -10.40
N ARG A 170 9.25 -12.10 -10.55
CA ARG A 170 8.97 -10.67 -10.65
C ARG A 170 9.43 -9.90 -9.41
N LEU A 171 9.29 -10.44 -8.21
CA LEU A 171 9.73 -9.77 -6.97
C LEU A 171 11.27 -9.66 -6.91
N VAL A 172 11.99 -10.70 -7.34
CA VAL A 172 13.46 -10.66 -7.47
C VAL A 172 13.87 -9.59 -8.47
N GLN A 173 13.29 -9.59 -9.67
CA GLN A 173 13.56 -8.58 -10.71
C GLN A 173 13.26 -7.15 -10.23
N ILE A 174 12.27 -6.96 -9.36
CA ILE A 174 12.00 -5.64 -8.77
C ILE A 174 13.13 -5.22 -7.84
N LEU A 175 13.72 -6.11 -7.04
CA LEU A 175 14.88 -5.73 -6.22
C LEU A 175 16.11 -5.43 -7.09
N GLU A 176 16.32 -6.23 -8.13
CA GLU A 176 17.40 -6.02 -9.11
C GLU A 176 17.27 -4.66 -9.81
N GLU A 177 16.07 -4.34 -10.33
CA GLU A 177 15.76 -3.05 -10.98
C GLU A 177 15.92 -1.85 -10.02
N TYR A 178 15.72 -2.07 -8.71
CA TYR A 178 15.79 -1.05 -7.67
C TYR A 178 16.92 -1.32 -6.67
N ASN A 179 18.05 -1.81 -7.15
CA ASN A 179 19.24 -2.12 -6.34
C ASN A 179 19.84 -0.93 -5.57
N HIS A 180 19.39 0.31 -5.86
CA HIS A 180 19.71 1.51 -5.09
C HIS A 180 18.44 2.24 -4.62
N PRO A 181 18.50 2.94 -3.47
CA PRO A 181 17.34 3.62 -2.89
C PRO A 181 16.86 4.72 -3.83
N SER A 182 15.55 4.74 -4.10
CA SER A 182 14.93 5.74 -4.97
C SER A 182 14.26 6.85 -4.15
N THR A 183 14.61 8.10 -4.40
CA THR A 183 13.89 9.24 -3.79
C THR A 183 12.47 9.41 -4.33
N LYS A 184 12.18 8.87 -5.53
CA LYS A 184 10.86 8.97 -6.18
C LYS A 184 9.89 7.90 -5.67
N VAL A 185 10.42 6.70 -5.39
CA VAL A 185 9.65 5.50 -4.99
C VAL A 185 10.35 4.72 -3.88
N PRO A 186 10.61 5.38 -2.73
CA PRO A 186 11.50 4.86 -1.67
C PRO A 186 10.99 3.60 -0.98
N ARG A 187 9.72 3.21 -1.16
CA ARG A 187 9.15 2.06 -0.45
C ARG A 187 9.03 0.81 -1.31
N ILE A 188 9.48 0.83 -2.57
CA ILE A 188 9.42 -0.35 -3.44
C ILE A 188 10.15 -1.52 -2.80
N ARG A 189 11.44 -1.37 -2.48
CA ARG A 189 12.23 -2.45 -1.87
C ARG A 189 11.62 -2.96 -0.58
N ARG A 190 11.22 -2.05 0.30
CA ARG A 190 10.57 -2.39 1.56
C ARG A 190 9.33 -3.28 1.33
N PHE A 191 8.41 -2.87 0.48
CA PHE A 191 7.18 -3.62 0.26
C PHE A 191 7.43 -4.93 -0.48
N THR A 192 8.40 -4.97 -1.40
CA THR A 192 8.83 -6.22 -2.04
C THR A 192 9.32 -7.22 -0.99
N ILE A 193 10.20 -6.80 -0.07
CA ILE A 193 10.72 -7.67 1.00
C ILE A 193 9.60 -8.10 1.95
N GLU A 194 8.69 -7.20 2.34
CA GLU A 194 7.51 -7.56 3.16
C GLU A 194 6.64 -8.63 2.49
N ILE A 195 6.45 -8.58 1.16
CA ILE A 195 5.72 -9.61 0.40
C ILE A 195 6.51 -10.92 0.37
N THR A 196 7.82 -10.87 0.10
CA THR A 196 8.71 -12.05 0.08
C THR A 196 8.67 -12.79 1.41
N ILE A 197 8.80 -12.07 2.53
CA ILE A 197 8.69 -12.63 3.89
C ILE A 197 7.31 -13.28 4.10
N TRP A 198 6.24 -12.61 3.68
CA TRP A 198 4.90 -13.18 3.80
C TRP A 198 4.77 -14.49 3.01
N MET A 199 5.28 -14.55 1.78
CA MET A 199 5.25 -15.76 0.95
C MET A 199 6.05 -16.90 1.59
N MET A 200 7.24 -16.64 2.11
CA MET A 200 8.07 -17.64 2.79
C MET A 200 7.40 -18.19 4.06
N ASN A 201 6.71 -17.33 4.83
CA ASN A 201 5.95 -17.77 5.99
C ASN A 201 4.67 -18.55 5.63
N CYS A 202 4.15 -18.41 4.41
CA CYS A 202 2.95 -19.11 3.98
C CYS A 202 3.20 -20.56 3.56
N ASP A 203 4.31 -20.83 2.87
CA ASP A 203 4.71 -22.19 2.45
C ASP A 203 6.25 -22.21 2.27
N GLU A 204 6.92 -23.15 2.95
CA GLU A 204 8.38 -23.35 2.88
C GLU A 204 8.89 -23.58 1.45
N LYS A 205 8.03 -24.01 0.51
CA LYS A 205 8.40 -24.12 -0.91
C LYS A 205 8.84 -22.78 -1.50
N TYR A 206 8.31 -21.66 -0.99
CA TYR A 206 8.73 -20.33 -1.44
C TYR A 206 10.17 -20.02 -1.02
N ILE A 207 10.65 -20.58 0.09
CA ILE A 207 12.07 -20.44 0.50
C ILE A 207 12.97 -21.02 -0.59
N ARG A 208 12.75 -22.30 -0.95
CA ARG A 208 13.55 -22.97 -2.00
C ARG A 208 13.44 -22.28 -3.36
N LEU A 209 12.25 -21.78 -3.70
CA LEU A 209 12.01 -21.05 -4.94
C LEU A 209 12.81 -19.74 -4.96
N PHE A 210 12.76 -18.94 -3.89
CA PHE A 210 13.51 -17.69 -3.83
C PHE A 210 15.02 -17.91 -3.79
N THR A 211 15.52 -18.92 -3.08
CA THR A 211 16.94 -19.30 -3.13
C THR A 211 17.36 -19.67 -4.56
N GLY A 212 16.55 -20.47 -5.26
CA GLY A 212 16.83 -20.85 -6.65
C GLY A 212 16.75 -19.69 -7.67
N LEU A 213 16.07 -18.59 -7.31
CA LEU A 213 15.93 -17.39 -8.14
C LEU A 213 16.98 -16.31 -7.82
N GLY A 214 17.85 -16.52 -6.82
CA GLY A 214 18.88 -15.53 -6.44
C GLY A 214 18.37 -14.38 -5.57
N MET A 215 17.36 -14.62 -4.72
CA MET A 215 16.85 -13.60 -3.81
C MET A 215 17.87 -13.20 -2.72
N GLU A 216 18.78 -14.10 -2.34
CA GLU A 216 19.78 -13.84 -1.30
C GLU A 216 20.73 -12.71 -1.73
N GLU A 217 21.23 -12.76 -2.97
CA GLU A 217 22.12 -11.75 -3.52
C GLU A 217 21.45 -10.37 -3.61
N GLU A 218 20.16 -10.34 -3.97
CA GLU A 218 19.39 -9.11 -4.00
C GLU A 218 19.18 -8.53 -2.60
N LEU A 219 18.90 -9.37 -1.60
CA LEU A 219 18.75 -8.95 -0.21
C LEU A 219 20.06 -8.41 0.38
N GLU A 220 21.19 -9.05 0.10
CA GLU A 220 22.52 -8.57 0.47
C GLU A 220 22.80 -7.20 -0.15
N CYS A 221 22.52 -7.02 -1.45
CA CYS A 221 22.66 -5.74 -2.12
C CYS A 221 21.79 -4.64 -1.49
N VAL A 222 20.57 -4.96 -1.08
CA VAL A 222 19.71 -4.02 -0.35
C VAL A 222 20.33 -3.66 1.00
N SER A 223 20.87 -4.62 1.75
CA SER A 223 21.54 -4.39 3.03
C SER A 223 22.69 -3.38 2.92
N GLU A 224 23.52 -3.53 1.89
CA GLU A 224 24.66 -2.66 1.61
C GLU A 224 24.26 -1.25 1.16
N THR A 225 23.09 -1.09 0.54
CA THR A 225 22.62 0.17 -0.05
C THR A 225 21.43 0.81 0.68
N THR A 226 21.15 0.39 1.92
CA THR A 226 20.01 0.91 2.69
C THR A 226 20.08 2.42 2.88
N SER A 227 18.92 3.08 2.86
CA SER A 227 18.80 4.52 3.15
C SER A 227 17.69 4.81 4.14
N GLU A 228 17.87 5.84 4.98
CA GLU A 228 16.87 6.28 5.94
C GLU A 228 15.53 6.63 5.29
N ILE A 229 15.52 7.11 4.03
CA ILE A 229 14.29 7.49 3.32
C ILE A 229 13.29 6.33 3.19
N GLU A 230 13.79 5.09 3.18
CA GLU A 230 12.99 3.86 3.04
C GLU A 230 12.35 3.45 4.37
N CYS A 231 12.77 4.08 5.47
CA CYS A 231 12.18 3.91 6.79
C CYS A 231 11.02 4.89 7.04
N PHE A 232 10.63 5.75 6.09
CA PHE A 232 9.55 6.72 6.31
C PHE A 232 8.29 6.45 5.48
N ASN A 233 7.13 6.73 6.08
CA ASN A 233 5.90 6.96 5.36
C ASN A 233 6.02 8.28 4.58
N ILE A 234 6.02 8.20 3.26
CA ILE A 234 6.10 9.36 2.36
C ILE A 234 4.74 9.55 1.66
N PHE A 235 4.29 10.81 1.63
CA PHE A 235 2.99 11.19 1.09
C PHE A 235 3.13 12.42 0.20
N SER A 236 2.60 12.38 -1.02
CA SER A 236 2.58 13.52 -1.98
C SER A 236 3.84 14.40 -2.03
N GLY A 237 5.03 13.77 -2.00
CA GLY A 237 6.33 14.47 -2.05
C GLY A 237 6.80 15.07 -0.72
N SER A 238 5.97 15.07 0.32
CA SER A 238 6.39 15.41 1.69
C SER A 238 7.20 14.25 2.27
N LEU A 239 8.50 14.48 2.42
CA LEU A 239 9.43 13.53 3.04
C LEU A 239 9.25 13.50 4.55
N GLY A 240 9.26 12.30 5.15
CA GLY A 240 9.51 12.14 6.58
C GLY A 240 8.34 12.39 7.53
N LEU A 241 7.09 12.06 7.15
CA LEU A 241 5.94 12.28 8.05
C LEU A 241 6.00 11.41 9.31
N ARG A 242 6.36 10.13 9.16
CA ARG A 242 6.55 9.19 10.26
C ARG A 242 7.47 8.05 9.86
N ARG A 243 8.24 7.55 10.84
CA ARG A 243 9.10 6.38 10.67
C ARG A 243 8.27 5.10 10.79
N HIS A 244 8.57 4.11 9.97
CA HIS A 244 8.12 2.74 10.15
C HIS A 244 8.68 2.16 11.46
N GLY A 245 7.88 1.34 12.15
CA GLY A 245 8.33 0.67 13.39
C GLY A 245 9.48 -0.30 13.19
N THR A 246 9.59 -0.91 11.99
CA THR A 246 10.65 -1.83 11.60
C THR A 246 11.52 -1.18 10.53
N THR A 247 12.84 -1.26 10.66
CA THR A 247 13.78 -0.73 9.64
C THR A 247 13.80 -1.64 8.41
N ILE A 248 14.35 -1.16 7.30
CA ILE A 248 14.59 -2.02 6.12
C ILE A 248 15.64 -3.10 6.41
N GLY A 249 16.70 -2.77 7.15
CA GLY A 249 17.73 -3.74 7.56
C GLY A 249 17.13 -4.92 8.34
N SER A 250 16.26 -4.65 9.31
CA SER A 250 15.61 -5.73 10.05
C SER A 250 14.68 -6.59 9.19
N LEU A 251 14.08 -6.05 8.12
CA LEU A 251 13.32 -6.86 7.17
C LEU A 251 14.24 -7.76 6.34
N VAL A 252 15.40 -7.24 5.92
CA VAL A 252 16.43 -8.03 5.23
C VAL A 252 16.92 -9.16 6.13
N ASP A 253 17.25 -8.88 7.39
CA ASP A 253 17.70 -9.88 8.36
C ASP A 253 16.66 -11.00 8.52
N ILE A 254 15.38 -10.66 8.70
CA ILE A 254 14.29 -11.63 8.81
C ILE A 254 14.19 -12.50 7.53
N ALA A 255 14.32 -11.89 6.35
CA ALA A 255 14.24 -12.61 5.10
C ALA A 255 15.41 -13.60 4.94
N LEU A 256 16.64 -13.17 5.23
CA LEU A 256 17.82 -14.03 5.18
C LEU A 256 17.78 -15.14 6.23
N GLU A 257 17.30 -14.85 7.44
CA GLU A 257 17.09 -15.87 8.48
C GLU A 257 16.10 -16.95 8.03
N LEU A 258 14.98 -16.57 7.40
CA LEU A 258 14.02 -17.54 6.84
C LEU A 258 14.68 -18.41 5.77
N MET A 259 15.55 -17.85 4.92
CA MET A 259 16.23 -18.59 3.86
C MET A 259 17.33 -19.53 4.39
N GLY A 260 18.05 -19.11 5.43
CA GLY A 260 19.08 -19.91 6.10
C GLY A 260 18.56 -21.07 6.96
N THR A 261 17.24 -21.14 7.22
CA THR A 261 16.62 -22.25 7.96
C THR A 261 16.29 -23.49 7.11
N SER A 262 16.71 -23.53 5.84
CA SER A 262 16.37 -24.59 4.87
C SER A 262 17.35 -25.76 4.78
#